data_AF-A0A7S3U5P6-F1
#
_entry.id   AF-A0A7S3U5P6-F1
#
_cell.length_a   1.000
_cell.length_b   1.000
_cell.length_c   1.000
_cell.angle_alpha   90.00
_cell.angle_beta   90.00
_cell.angle_gamma   90.00
#
_symmetry.space_group_name_H-M   'P 1'
#
loop_
_entity.id
_entity.type
_entity.pdbx_description
1 polymer ?
#
loop_
_entity_poly.entity_id
_entity_poly.type
_entity_poly.pdbx_seq_one_letter_code
_entity_poly.pdbx_strand_id
1 'polypeptide(L)'
;ARAACSRLQATREKLAPLNKVSETSAEAALSEFLAYEWELAALCARLDEGGAELGCLFRWRDAWRPRNKCEKPELEWERACVLFNGGAAASFAAGCALGRARGEVKEAVRLYQQAAGCLVAAHGIVRPAIWGLTPRWDPNSLPVEMTLDMLDALRDVMLAQAQLALHSKAVAEGTSQ
;
A
#
# COMPACT_ATOMS: atom_id res chain seq x y z
N ALA A 1 -9.67 -19.59 -14.61
CA ALA A 1 -8.26 -19.36 -14.24
C ALA A 1 -7.42 -18.61 -15.31
N ARG A 2 -7.03 -19.22 -16.45
CA ARG A 2 -6.04 -18.63 -17.39
C ARG A 2 -6.31 -17.18 -17.85
N ALA A 3 -7.51 -16.88 -18.33
CA ALA A 3 -7.84 -15.52 -18.78
C ALA A 3 -7.83 -14.48 -17.64
N ALA A 4 -8.09 -14.90 -16.40
CA ALA A 4 -7.98 -14.03 -15.22
C ALA A 4 -6.51 -13.76 -14.87
N CYS A 5 -5.65 -14.80 -14.87
CA CYS A 5 -4.21 -14.59 -14.62
C CYS A 5 -3.55 -13.75 -15.72
N SER A 6 -3.89 -13.94 -17.00
CA SER A 6 -3.38 -13.08 -18.08
C SER A 6 -3.78 -11.62 -17.93
N ARG A 7 -5.01 -11.33 -17.49
CA ARG A 7 -5.44 -9.97 -17.18
C ARG A 7 -4.71 -9.38 -15.98
N LEU A 8 -4.59 -10.14 -14.89
CA LEU A 8 -3.83 -9.71 -13.71
C LEU A 8 -2.38 -9.39 -14.05
N GLN A 9 -1.76 -10.22 -14.90
CA GLN A 9 -0.39 -10.02 -15.33
C GLN A 9 -0.24 -8.77 -16.21
N ALA A 10 -1.18 -8.53 -17.13
CA ALA A 10 -1.20 -7.32 -17.94
C ALA A 10 -1.40 -6.05 -17.08
N THR A 11 -2.27 -6.08 -16.05
CA THR A 11 -2.43 -4.95 -15.12
C THR A 11 -1.16 -4.75 -14.29
N ARG A 12 -0.54 -5.83 -13.80
CA ARG A 12 0.71 -5.77 -13.03
C ARG A 12 1.88 -5.22 -13.85
N GLU A 13 1.95 -5.54 -15.14
CA GLU A 13 2.95 -4.98 -16.06
C GLU A 13 2.81 -3.46 -16.21
N LYS A 14 1.59 -2.91 -16.12
CA LYS A 14 1.37 -1.45 -16.08
C LYS A 14 1.85 -0.82 -14.77
N LEU A 15 1.84 -1.58 -13.67
CA LEU A 15 2.33 -1.11 -12.37
C LEU A 15 3.87 -1.17 -12.24
N ALA A 16 4.53 -2.06 -12.97
CA ALA A 16 5.99 -2.22 -12.95
C ALA A 16 6.80 -0.92 -13.18
N PRO A 17 6.45 -0.04 -14.14
CA PRO A 17 7.15 1.23 -14.34
C PRO A 17 6.90 2.25 -13.21
N LEU A 18 5.82 2.11 -12.44
CA LEU A 18 5.48 3.02 -11.34
C LEU A 18 6.40 2.89 -10.13
N ASN A 19 7.33 1.93 -10.12
CA ASN A 19 8.40 1.84 -9.12
C ASN A 19 9.30 3.10 -9.07
N LYS A 20 9.27 3.93 -10.12
CA LYS A 20 9.94 5.24 -10.14
C LYS A 20 8.91 6.37 -10.04
N VAL A 21 8.21 6.43 -8.92
CA VAL A 21 7.26 7.50 -8.65
C VAL A 21 7.98 8.86 -8.69
N SER A 22 7.47 9.77 -9.52
CA SER A 22 7.87 11.18 -9.58
C SER A 22 6.81 12.07 -8.95
N GLU A 23 7.16 13.33 -8.66
CA GLU A 23 6.20 14.30 -8.11
C GLU A 23 4.94 14.49 -8.97
N THR A 24 5.04 14.22 -10.27
CA THR A 24 3.95 14.35 -11.24
C THR A 24 3.15 13.06 -11.45
N SER A 25 3.66 11.91 -11.00
CA SER A 25 3.04 10.60 -11.24
C SER A 25 2.51 9.92 -9.98
N ALA A 26 2.77 10.47 -8.79
CA ALA A 26 2.42 9.86 -7.51
C ALA A 26 0.92 9.60 -7.31
N GLU A 27 0.07 10.57 -7.62
CA GLU A 27 -1.38 10.42 -7.50
C GLU A 27 -1.96 9.47 -8.56
N ALA A 28 -1.40 9.50 -9.77
CA ALA A 28 -1.75 8.54 -10.82
C ALA A 28 -1.37 7.13 -10.39
N ALA A 29 -0.17 6.94 -9.83
CA ALA A 29 0.29 5.65 -9.34
C ALA A 29 -0.59 5.13 -8.20
N LEU A 30 -0.96 5.98 -7.25
CA LEU A 30 -1.93 5.65 -6.21
C LEU A 30 -3.25 5.15 -6.80
N SER A 31 -3.80 5.86 -7.78
CA SER A 31 -5.06 5.50 -8.42
C SER A 31 -5.00 4.13 -9.10
N GLU A 32 -3.89 3.84 -9.80
CA GLU A 32 -3.66 2.55 -10.45
C GLU A 32 -3.49 1.40 -9.43
N PHE A 33 -2.78 1.63 -8.32
CA PHE A 33 -2.66 0.63 -7.25
C PHE A 33 -4.01 0.31 -6.62
N LEU A 34 -4.85 1.31 -6.36
CA LEU A 34 -6.17 1.10 -5.77
C LEU A 34 -7.14 0.42 -6.74
N ALA A 35 -7.09 0.77 -8.02
CA ALA A 35 -7.86 0.09 -9.05
C ALA A 35 -7.48 -1.39 -9.14
N TYR A 36 -6.18 -1.69 -9.09
CA TYR A 36 -5.70 -3.07 -9.10
C TYR A 36 -6.06 -3.83 -7.83
N GLU A 37 -6.00 -3.19 -6.66
CA GLU A 37 -6.46 -3.80 -5.40
C GLU A 37 -7.94 -4.20 -5.49
N TRP A 38 -8.79 -3.33 -6.06
CA TRP A 38 -10.21 -3.62 -6.22
C TRP A 38 -10.46 -4.82 -7.14
N GLU A 39 -9.72 -4.93 -8.24
CA GLU A 39 -9.77 -6.11 -9.12
C GLU A 39 -9.34 -7.38 -8.39
N LEU A 40 -8.26 -7.32 -7.60
CA LEU A 40 -7.78 -8.45 -6.81
C LEU A 40 -8.77 -8.83 -5.72
N ALA A 41 -9.38 -7.87 -5.02
CA ALA A 41 -10.39 -8.12 -4.00
C ALA A 41 -11.63 -8.81 -4.58
N ALA A 42 -12.09 -8.36 -5.75
CA ALA A 42 -13.20 -8.98 -6.48
C ALA A 42 -12.86 -10.42 -6.92
N LEU A 43 -11.60 -10.70 -7.25
CA LEU A 43 -11.14 -12.06 -7.56
C LEU A 43 -11.03 -12.92 -6.29
N CYS A 44 -10.44 -12.43 -5.21
CA CYS A 44 -10.39 -13.13 -3.92
C CYS A 44 -11.78 -13.55 -3.44
N ALA A 45 -12.80 -12.70 -3.61
CA ALA A 45 -14.16 -13.01 -3.18
C ALA A 45 -14.83 -14.12 -4.02
N ARG A 46 -14.28 -14.45 -5.19
CA ARG A 46 -14.85 -15.42 -6.14
C ARG A 46 -14.13 -16.76 -6.17
N LEU A 47 -12.86 -16.78 -5.76
CA LEU A 47 -11.98 -17.94 -5.88
C LEU A 47 -11.83 -18.59 -4.51
N ASP A 48 -11.93 -19.91 -4.49
CA ASP A 48 -11.73 -20.66 -3.26
C ASP A 48 -10.24 -20.72 -2.86
N GLU A 49 -9.98 -21.05 -1.60
CA GLU A 49 -8.64 -21.30 -1.05
C GLU A 49 -7.60 -20.16 -1.25
N GLY A 50 -8.04 -18.91 -1.43
CA GLY A 50 -7.11 -17.77 -1.62
C GLY A 50 -6.53 -17.69 -3.04
N GLY A 51 -7.18 -18.31 -4.02
CA GLY A 51 -6.81 -18.23 -5.43
C GLY A 51 -5.77 -19.26 -5.88
N ALA A 52 -5.57 -20.35 -5.13
CA ALA A 52 -4.63 -21.44 -5.48
C ALA A 52 -4.84 -21.96 -6.91
N GLU A 53 -6.10 -22.01 -7.36
CA GLU A 53 -6.49 -22.42 -8.73
C GLU A 53 -5.94 -21.53 -9.85
N LEU A 54 -5.46 -20.32 -9.54
CA LEU A 54 -4.82 -19.45 -10.51
C LEU A 54 -3.44 -19.98 -10.90
N GLY A 55 -2.74 -20.69 -10.00
CA GLY A 55 -1.38 -21.18 -10.23
C GLY A 55 -0.36 -20.07 -10.48
N CYS A 56 -0.62 -18.85 -9.98
CA CYS A 56 0.25 -17.69 -10.17
C CYS A 56 1.08 -17.46 -8.90
N LEU A 57 2.37 -17.18 -9.05
CA LEU A 57 3.29 -16.89 -7.94
C LEU A 57 3.59 -15.39 -7.91
N PHE A 58 3.30 -14.74 -6.79
CA PHE A 58 3.45 -13.30 -6.64
C PHE A 58 4.76 -12.96 -5.96
N ARG A 59 5.63 -12.25 -6.67
CA ARG A 59 6.99 -11.91 -6.25
C ARG A 59 7.11 -10.42 -5.99
N TRP A 60 7.54 -10.07 -4.78
CA TRP A 60 7.85 -8.70 -4.37
C TRP A 60 9.25 -8.59 -3.78
N ARG A 61 9.83 -7.40 -3.85
CA ARG A 61 11.12 -7.07 -3.24
C ARG A 61 10.88 -6.27 -1.97
N ASP A 62 11.71 -6.50 -0.98
CA ASP A 62 11.69 -5.71 0.25
C ASP A 62 12.00 -4.24 -0.06
N ALA A 63 11.21 -3.34 0.52
CA ALA A 63 11.25 -1.91 0.24
C ALA A 63 12.58 -1.27 0.68
N TRP A 64 13.17 -1.77 1.77
CA TRP A 64 14.43 -1.24 2.34
C TRP A 64 15.63 -2.15 2.03
N ARG A 65 15.40 -3.40 1.66
CA ARG A 65 16.43 -4.39 1.30
C ARG A 65 16.14 -4.99 -0.09
N PRO A 66 16.35 -4.25 -1.20
CA PRO A 66 15.92 -4.67 -2.54
C PRO A 66 16.52 -5.98 -3.10
N ARG A 67 17.57 -6.49 -2.44
CA ARG A 67 18.18 -7.80 -2.71
C ARG A 67 17.32 -8.96 -2.19
N ASN A 68 16.54 -8.72 -1.15
CA ASN A 68 15.63 -9.68 -0.57
C ASN A 68 14.33 -9.71 -1.38
N LYS A 69 13.83 -10.92 -1.61
CA LYS A 69 12.58 -11.16 -2.34
C LYS A 69 11.72 -12.06 -1.48
N CYS A 70 10.42 -11.80 -1.50
CA CYS A 70 9.43 -12.67 -0.91
C CYS A 70 8.44 -13.09 -2.01
N GLU A 71 8.16 -14.38 -2.05
CA GLU A 71 7.31 -15.02 -3.05
C GLU A 71 6.23 -15.79 -2.34
N LYS A 72 4.98 -15.50 -2.67
CA LYS A 72 3.84 -16.26 -2.14
C LYS A 72 2.76 -16.43 -3.20
N PRO A 73 2.04 -17.56 -3.22
CA PRO A 73 1.01 -17.84 -4.22
C PRO A 73 -0.35 -17.22 -3.91
N GLU A 74 -0.59 -16.77 -2.69
CA GLU A 74 -1.91 -16.27 -2.28
C GLU A 74 -2.22 -14.90 -2.87
N LEU A 75 -3.47 -14.68 -3.29
CA LEU A 75 -3.91 -13.37 -3.78
C LEU A 75 -3.87 -12.31 -2.67
N GLU A 76 -4.12 -12.72 -1.43
CA GLU A 76 -4.01 -11.87 -0.25
C GLU A 76 -2.61 -11.26 -0.11
N TRP A 77 -1.56 -12.00 -0.50
CA TRP A 77 -0.19 -11.49 -0.49
C TRP A 77 0.00 -10.38 -1.52
N GLU A 78 -0.50 -10.58 -2.74
CA GLU A 78 -0.46 -9.54 -3.77
C GLU A 78 -1.25 -8.30 -3.32
N ARG A 79 -2.44 -8.48 -2.74
CA ARG A 79 -3.26 -7.37 -2.21
C ARG A 79 -2.54 -6.57 -1.13
N ALA A 80 -1.94 -7.24 -0.15
CA ALA A 80 -1.19 -6.58 0.91
C ALA A 80 -0.03 -5.76 0.35
N CYS A 81 0.75 -6.32 -0.59
CA CYS A 81 1.84 -5.61 -1.25
C CYS A 81 1.36 -4.42 -2.09
N VAL A 82 0.25 -4.56 -2.81
CA VAL A 82 -0.35 -3.50 -3.62
C VAL A 82 -0.84 -2.35 -2.73
N LEU A 83 -1.51 -2.67 -1.62
CA LEU A 83 -1.95 -1.67 -0.64
C LEU A 83 -0.77 -0.92 -0.03
N PHE A 84 0.31 -1.62 0.34
CA PHE A 84 1.51 -0.96 0.83
C PHE A 84 2.10 0.02 -0.19
N ASN A 85 2.25 -0.40 -1.46
CA ASN A 85 2.76 0.48 -2.51
C ASN A 85 1.82 1.66 -2.81
N GLY A 86 0.50 1.44 -2.74
CA GLY A 86 -0.49 2.52 -2.77
C GLY A 86 -0.28 3.49 -1.61
N GLY A 87 -0.07 2.99 -0.39
CA GLY A 87 0.27 3.80 0.77
C GLY A 87 1.56 4.61 0.59
N ALA A 88 2.60 4.01 0.02
CA ALA A 88 3.85 4.68 -0.29
C ALA A 88 3.68 5.77 -1.37
N ALA A 89 2.89 5.51 -2.41
CA ALA A 89 2.58 6.50 -3.44
C ALA A 89 1.78 7.68 -2.87
N ALA A 90 0.79 7.40 -2.00
CA ALA A 90 0.00 8.42 -1.32
C ALA A 90 0.85 9.28 -0.37
N SER A 91 1.74 8.66 0.41
CA SER A 91 2.62 9.40 1.33
C SER A 91 3.61 10.30 0.60
N PHE A 92 4.16 9.82 -0.52
CA PHE A 92 5.03 10.62 -1.38
C PHE A 92 4.26 11.78 -2.04
N ALA A 93 3.05 11.54 -2.55
CA ALA A 93 2.18 12.58 -3.08
C ALA A 93 1.86 13.65 -2.01
N ALA A 94 1.59 13.23 -0.77
CA ALA A 94 1.34 14.13 0.35
C ALA A 94 2.54 15.06 0.62
N GLY A 95 3.75 14.49 0.64
CA GLY A 95 4.99 15.26 0.78
C GLY A 95 5.18 16.29 -0.34
N CYS A 96 4.87 15.90 -1.59
CA CYS A 96 4.90 16.81 -2.74
C CYS A 96 3.88 17.95 -2.60
N ALA A 97 2.67 17.66 -2.14
CA ALA A 97 1.62 18.66 -1.94
C ALA A 97 1.99 19.70 -0.86
N LEU A 98 2.70 19.28 0.20
CA LEU A 98 3.25 20.20 1.21
C LEU A 98 4.37 21.09 0.67
N GLY A 99 5.23 20.56 -0.21
CA GLY A 99 6.40 21.28 -0.75
C GLY A 99 6.06 22.39 -1.75
N ARG A 100 4.84 22.43 -2.31
CA ARG A 100 4.42 23.45 -3.27
C ARG A 100 4.20 24.80 -2.58
N ALA A 101 4.52 25.92 -3.26
CA ALA A 101 4.59 27.29 -2.72
C ALA A 101 3.31 27.88 -2.09
N ARG A 102 2.18 27.14 -2.10
CA ARG A 102 0.94 27.49 -1.40
C ARG A 102 0.43 26.37 -0.48
N GLY A 103 1.27 25.36 -0.21
CA GLY A 103 1.03 24.20 0.64
C GLY A 103 -0.43 23.78 0.64
N GLU A 104 -0.82 22.86 -0.24
CA GLU A 104 -2.19 22.33 -0.24
C GLU A 104 -2.37 21.41 0.98
N VAL A 105 -2.32 21.98 2.19
CA VAL A 105 -2.31 21.26 3.46
C VAL A 105 -3.53 20.36 3.56
N LYS A 106 -4.68 20.82 3.08
CA LYS A 106 -5.90 19.99 3.04
C LYS A 106 -5.68 18.72 2.20
N GLU A 107 -5.02 18.85 1.05
CA GLU A 107 -4.74 17.74 0.15
C GLU A 107 -3.66 16.83 0.72
N ALA A 108 -2.57 17.39 1.24
CA ALA A 108 -1.54 16.62 1.93
C ALA A 108 -2.11 15.81 3.11
N VAL A 109 -2.95 16.41 3.94
CA VAL A 109 -3.63 15.73 5.06
C VAL A 109 -4.51 14.59 4.55
N ARG A 110 -5.30 14.84 3.50
CA ARG A 110 -6.13 13.81 2.86
C ARG A 110 -5.27 12.64 2.37
N LEU A 111 -4.15 12.92 1.72
CA LEU A 111 -3.23 11.91 1.17
C LEU A 111 -2.50 11.14 2.27
N TYR A 112 -2.04 11.79 3.35
CA TYR A 112 -1.46 11.09 4.50
C TYR A 112 -2.49 10.18 5.20
N GLN A 113 -3.73 10.63 5.37
CA GLN A 113 -4.81 9.80 5.90
C GLN A 113 -5.13 8.63 4.98
N GLN A 114 -5.10 8.85 3.66
CA GLN A 114 -5.27 7.79 2.68
C GLN A 114 -4.12 6.77 2.74
N ALA A 115 -2.88 7.23 2.89
CA ALA A 115 -1.72 6.37 3.09
C ALA A 115 -1.86 5.50 4.35
N ALA A 116 -2.28 6.10 5.47
CA ALA A 116 -2.58 5.38 6.70
C ALA A 116 -3.69 4.33 6.50
N GLY A 117 -4.75 4.67 5.76
CA GLY A 117 -5.83 3.74 5.42
C GLY A 117 -5.35 2.53 4.62
N CYS A 118 -4.47 2.72 3.65
CA CYS A 118 -3.85 1.63 2.89
C CYS A 118 -3.04 0.70 3.79
N LEU A 119 -2.25 1.25 4.73
CA LEU A 119 -1.45 0.47 5.67
C LEU A 119 -2.32 -0.32 6.65
N VAL A 120 -3.42 0.27 7.13
CA VAL A 120 -4.42 -0.43 7.96
C VAL A 120 -5.05 -1.58 7.20
N ALA A 121 -5.40 -1.38 5.93
CA ALA A 121 -5.97 -2.44 5.10
C ALA A 121 -4.96 -3.58 4.86
N ALA A 122 -3.70 -3.25 4.57
CA ALA A 122 -2.62 -4.24 4.43
C ALA A 122 -2.44 -5.03 5.73
N HIS A 123 -2.39 -4.35 6.87
CA HIS A 123 -2.30 -4.99 8.19
C HIS A 123 -3.48 -5.93 8.45
N GLY A 124 -4.71 -5.52 8.08
CA GLY A 124 -5.92 -6.35 8.17
C GLY A 124 -5.87 -7.63 7.35
N ILE A 125 -5.07 -7.67 6.28
CA ILE A 125 -4.82 -8.87 5.48
C ILE A 125 -3.69 -9.72 6.09
N VAL A 126 -2.58 -9.09 6.47
CA VAL A 126 -1.40 -9.80 6.99
C VAL A 126 -1.69 -10.49 8.32
N ARG A 127 -2.35 -9.81 9.25
CA ARG A 127 -2.61 -10.31 10.60
C ARG A 127 -3.29 -11.69 10.63
N PRO A 128 -4.44 -11.91 9.96
CA PRO A 128 -5.06 -13.23 9.92
C PRO A 128 -4.23 -14.26 9.12
N ALA A 129 -3.40 -13.84 8.17
CA ALA A 129 -2.54 -14.76 7.43
C ALA A 129 -1.38 -15.31 8.28
N ILE A 130 -0.93 -14.59 9.30
CA ILE A 130 0.12 -15.04 10.23
C ILE A 130 -0.41 -15.63 11.55
N TRP A 131 -1.51 -15.11 12.09
CA TRP A 131 -2.05 -15.46 13.41
C TRP A 131 -3.52 -15.90 13.40
N GLY A 132 -4.11 -16.10 12.22
CA GLY A 132 -5.49 -16.57 12.09
C GLY A 132 -5.64 -18.05 12.43
N LEU A 133 -6.87 -18.56 12.30
CA LEU A 133 -7.21 -19.97 12.54
C LEU A 133 -6.50 -20.93 11.59
N THR A 134 -6.19 -20.45 10.39
CA THR A 134 -5.44 -21.18 9.35
C THR A 134 -4.27 -20.30 8.91
N PRO A 135 -3.21 -20.19 9.72
CA PRO A 135 -2.06 -19.36 9.37
C PRO A 135 -1.35 -19.97 8.16
N ARG A 136 -1.07 -19.14 7.16
CA ARG A 136 -0.44 -19.56 5.89
C ARG A 136 0.94 -18.95 5.70
N TRP A 137 1.26 -17.90 6.44
CA TRP A 137 2.51 -17.18 6.32
C TRP A 137 3.32 -17.31 7.61
N ASP A 138 4.60 -17.64 7.49
CA ASP A 138 5.55 -17.54 8.59
C ASP A 138 5.90 -16.05 8.83
N PRO A 139 5.68 -15.51 10.04
CA PRO A 139 6.07 -14.13 10.38
C PRO A 139 7.53 -13.81 10.06
N ASN A 140 8.44 -14.78 10.24
CA ASN A 140 9.87 -14.58 10.02
C ASN A 140 10.26 -14.55 8.54
N SER A 141 9.36 -15.02 7.66
CA SER A 141 9.56 -15.04 6.21
C SER A 141 9.05 -13.77 5.54
N LEU A 142 8.41 -12.86 6.28
CA LEU A 142 7.89 -11.61 5.73
C LEU A 142 9.03 -10.59 5.55
N PRO A 143 9.00 -9.80 4.46
CA PRO A 143 9.87 -8.65 4.36
C PRO A 143 9.50 -7.63 5.44
N VAL A 144 10.45 -6.78 5.83
CA VAL A 144 10.32 -5.95 7.03
C VAL A 144 9.10 -5.04 6.94
N GLU A 145 8.80 -4.52 5.75
CA GLU A 145 7.68 -3.60 5.52
C GLU A 145 6.30 -4.23 5.68
N MET A 146 6.21 -5.57 5.58
CA MET A 146 4.97 -6.32 5.76
C MET A 146 4.80 -6.86 7.17
N THR A 147 5.77 -6.67 8.06
CA THR A 147 5.61 -7.04 9.47
C THR A 147 4.54 -6.15 10.11
N LEU A 148 3.75 -6.72 11.04
CA LEU A 148 2.65 -5.97 11.67
C LEU A 148 3.13 -4.74 12.41
N ASP A 149 4.21 -4.86 13.17
CA ASP A 149 4.82 -3.74 13.91
C ASP A 149 5.23 -2.60 12.98
N MET A 150 5.77 -2.92 11.80
CA MET A 150 6.18 -1.92 10.83
C MET A 150 4.98 -1.25 10.14
N LEU A 151 3.94 -2.02 9.80
CA LEU A 151 2.71 -1.46 9.23
C LEU A 151 2.02 -0.51 10.22
N ASP A 152 1.97 -0.87 11.50
CA ASP A 152 1.45 -0.01 12.57
C ASP A 152 2.32 1.25 12.75
N ALA A 153 3.64 1.09 12.82
CA ALA A 153 4.56 2.22 12.94
C ALA A 153 4.41 3.19 11.76
N LEU A 154 4.35 2.68 10.52
CA LEU A 154 4.17 3.51 9.33
C LEU A 154 2.80 4.21 9.33
N ARG A 155 1.73 3.53 9.74
CA ARG A 155 0.41 4.14 9.90
C ARG A 155 0.49 5.33 10.87
N ASP A 156 1.11 5.14 12.02
CA ASP A 156 1.20 6.17 13.04
C ASP A 156 2.05 7.36 12.56
N VAL A 157 3.13 7.09 11.82
CA VAL A 157 3.93 8.14 11.16
C VAL A 157 3.07 8.92 10.15
N MET A 158 2.25 8.26 9.33
CA MET A 158 1.38 8.96 8.37
C MET A 158 0.37 9.86 9.08
N LEU A 159 -0.27 9.37 10.15
CA LEU A 159 -1.23 10.16 10.93
C LEU A 159 -0.55 11.33 11.66
N ALA A 160 0.65 11.12 12.19
CA ALA A 160 1.45 12.18 12.80
C ALA A 160 1.83 13.26 11.77
N GLN A 161 2.20 12.88 10.55
CA GLN A 161 2.49 13.84 9.47
C GLN A 161 1.25 14.66 9.09
N ALA A 162 0.07 14.04 9.03
CA ALA A 162 -1.19 14.73 8.82
C ALA A 162 -1.50 15.74 9.94
N GLN A 163 -1.30 15.34 11.21
CA GLN A 163 -1.48 16.23 12.35
C GLN A 163 -0.50 17.41 12.33
N LEU A 164 0.77 17.16 12.02
CA LEU A 164 1.80 18.19 11.89
C LEU A 164 1.44 19.22 10.80
N ALA A 165 0.95 18.76 9.65
CA ALA A 165 0.50 19.63 8.57
C ALA A 165 -0.68 20.52 9.00
N LEU A 166 -1.68 19.95 9.70
CA LEU A 166 -2.81 20.71 10.25
C LEU A 166 -2.36 21.73 11.29
N HIS A 167 -1.49 21.34 12.22
CA HIS A 167 -0.97 22.22 13.25
C HIS A 167 -0.19 23.39 12.64
N SER A 168 0.69 23.10 11.66
CA SER A 168 1.47 24.14 10.96
C SER A 168 0.56 25.17 10.27
N LYS A 169 -0.55 24.70 9.68
CA LYS A 169 -1.58 25.57 9.12
C LYS A 169 -2.30 26.39 10.20
N ALA A 170 -2.70 25.77 11.30
CA ALA A 170 -3.38 26.46 12.39
C ALA A 170 -2.53 27.58 13.01
N VAL A 171 -1.23 27.34 13.18
CA VAL A 171 -0.26 28.36 13.62
C VAL A 171 -0.15 29.49 12.59
N ALA A 172 -0.07 29.18 11.29
CA ALA A 172 -0.03 30.20 10.23
C ALA A 172 -1.32 31.04 10.15
N GLU A 173 -2.46 30.45 10.47
CA GLU A 173 -3.77 31.12 10.54
C GLU A 173 -4.03 31.82 11.90
N GLY A 174 -3.12 31.69 12.87
CA GLY A 174 -3.25 32.28 14.21
C GLY A 174 -4.32 31.63 15.10
N THR A 175 -4.74 30.41 14.78
CA THR A 175 -5.78 29.65 15.51
C THR A 175 -5.22 28.69 16.56
N SER A 176 -3.91 28.42 16.54
CA SER A 176 -3.18 27.66 17.56
C SER A 176 -1.98 28.48 18.04
N GLN A 177 -1.79 28.54 19.37
CA GLN A 177 -0.58 29.10 19.99
C GLN A 177 0.48 28.02 20.22
#